data_AF-A0A920RHC2-F1
#
_entry.id   AF-A0A920RHC2-F1
#
_cell.length_a   1.000
_cell.length_b   1.000
_cell.length_c   1.000
_cell.angle_alpha   90.00
_cell.angle_beta   90.00
_cell.angle_gamma   90.00
#
_symmetry.space_group_name_H-M   'P 1'
#
loop_
_entity.id
_entity.type
_entity.pdbx_description
1 polymer ?
#
loop_
_entity_poly.entity_id
_entity_poly.type
_entity_poly.pdbx_seq_one_letter_code
_entity_poly.pdbx_strand_id
1 'polypeptide(L)'
;MSAENQAVTLLLRSSAWGMVALALLFLLNNFLIFWMDWPGPLALGAHQGWLGLEPLPQPLADGAIALGWIQIAIICVGLGASVVYSLVTPRVGLRAEADRLSGFVTYFVRAFFGGAVGRLFDALISFLRVEGLLVPLWESR
;
A
#
# COMPACT_ATOMS: atom_id res chain seq x y z
N MET A 1 -24.30 -5.17 26.70
CA MET A 1 -22.98 -4.54 26.50
C MET A 1 -23.21 -3.05 26.58
N SER A 2 -22.51 -2.30 27.45
CA SER A 2 -22.68 -0.84 27.53
C SER A 2 -22.23 -0.19 26.21
N ALA A 3 -22.78 0.99 25.89
CA ALA A 3 -22.40 1.74 24.69
C ALA A 3 -20.88 2.05 24.65
N GLU A 4 -20.26 2.22 25.82
CA GLU A 4 -18.83 2.42 25.99
C GLU A 4 -18.00 1.21 25.51
N ASN A 5 -18.39 -0.02 25.87
CA ASN A 5 -17.70 -1.23 25.43
C ASN A 5 -17.80 -1.44 23.91
N GLN A 6 -18.90 -0.98 23.31
CA GLN A 6 -19.08 -1.02 21.86
C GLN A 6 -18.18 0.00 21.15
N ALA A 7 -18.04 1.21 21.69
CA ALA A 7 -17.15 2.23 21.15
C ALA A 7 -15.68 1.80 21.19
N VAL A 8 -15.22 1.26 22.34
CA VAL A 8 -13.86 0.72 22.49
C VAL A 8 -13.61 -0.41 21.51
N THR A 9 -14.58 -1.32 21.35
CA THR A 9 -14.48 -2.41 20.39
C THR A 9 -14.34 -1.87 18.97
N LEU A 10 -15.16 -0.91 18.56
CA LEU A 10 -15.08 -0.31 17.22
C LEU A 10 -13.74 0.37 16.96
N LEU A 11 -13.21 1.12 17.93
CA LEU A 11 -11.91 1.78 17.83
C LEU A 11 -10.76 0.79 17.66
N LEU A 12 -10.74 -0.29 18.44
CA LEU A 12 -9.69 -1.31 18.33
C LEU A 12 -9.73 -2.00 16.97
N ARG A 13 -10.93 -2.29 16.46
CA ARG A 13 -11.14 -2.95 15.17
C ARG A 13 -10.75 -2.06 13.99
N SER A 14 -11.19 -0.80 14.01
CA SER A 14 -10.82 0.18 12.98
C SER A 14 -9.31 0.43 12.97
N SER A 15 -8.68 0.48 14.16
CA SER A 15 -7.22 0.63 14.26
C SER A 15 -6.48 -0.60 13.72
N ALA A 16 -6.93 -1.82 14.02
CA ALA A 16 -6.31 -3.05 13.53
C ALA A 16 -6.38 -3.16 12.00
N TRP A 17 -7.56 -2.94 11.41
CA TRP A 17 -7.71 -2.89 9.96
C TRP A 17 -6.99 -1.70 9.35
N GLY A 18 -6.96 -0.56 10.04
CA GLY A 18 -6.23 0.64 9.64
C GLY A 18 -4.73 0.38 9.48
N MET A 19 -4.10 -0.34 10.43
CA MET A 19 -2.68 -0.69 10.33
C MET A 19 -2.38 -1.58 9.13
N VAL A 20 -3.22 -2.57 8.85
CA VAL A 20 -3.04 -3.43 7.66
C VAL A 20 -3.29 -2.66 6.37
N ALA A 21 -4.31 -1.81 6.34
CA ALA A 21 -4.57 -0.92 5.20
C ALA A 21 -3.41 0.04 4.96
N LEU A 22 -2.84 0.64 6.01
CA LEU A 22 -1.66 1.50 5.93
C LEU A 22 -0.47 0.76 5.35
N ALA A 23 -0.19 -0.46 5.81
CA ALA A 23 0.91 -1.26 5.27
C ALA A 23 0.71 -1.55 3.77
N LEU A 24 -0.48 -1.98 3.36
CA LEU A 24 -0.78 -2.25 1.95
C LEU A 24 -0.75 -0.99 1.09
N LEU A 25 -1.29 0.13 1.59
CA LEU A 25 -1.24 1.43 0.91
C LEU A 25 0.19 1.93 0.79
N PHE A 26 1.03 1.72 1.81
CA PHE A 26 2.45 2.05 1.73
C PHE A 26 3.14 1.23 0.64
N LEU A 27 2.93 -0.09 0.60
CA LEU A 27 3.50 -0.95 -0.46
C LEU A 27 3.03 -0.51 -1.85
N LEU A 28 1.72 -0.29 -2.01
CA LEU A 28 1.14 0.16 -3.27
C LEU A 28 1.67 1.53 -3.69
N ASN A 29 1.79 2.46 -2.74
CA ASN A 29 2.30 3.79 -3.02
C ASN A 29 3.77 3.75 -3.46
N ASN A 30 4.60 2.95 -2.78
CA ASN A 30 5.99 2.74 -3.19
C ASN A 30 6.08 2.11 -4.58
N PHE A 31 5.23 1.12 -4.88
CA PHE A 31 5.15 0.54 -6.22
C PHE A 31 4.81 1.60 -7.27
N LEU A 32 3.80 2.44 -7.03
CA LEU A 32 3.42 3.51 -7.97
C LEU A 32 4.54 4.53 -8.17
N ILE A 33 5.26 4.89 -7.11
CA ILE A 33 6.35 5.88 -7.21
C ILE A 33 7.57 5.28 -7.92
N PHE A 34 8.05 4.12 -7.47
CA PHE A 34 9.33 3.58 -7.94
C PHE A 34 9.26 2.78 -9.23
N TRP A 35 8.12 2.16 -9.55
CA TRP A 35 7.98 1.36 -10.77
C TRP A 35 7.16 2.04 -11.86
N MET A 36 6.22 2.92 -11.49
CA MET A 36 5.39 3.63 -12.45
C MET A 36 5.79 5.10 -12.62
N ASP A 37 6.81 5.56 -11.88
CA ASP A 37 7.31 6.95 -11.88
C ASP A 37 6.23 7.99 -11.52
N TRP A 38 5.29 7.63 -10.64
CA TRP A 38 4.28 8.58 -10.17
C TRP A 38 4.92 9.58 -9.20
N PRO A 39 4.44 10.84 -9.17
CA PRO A 39 5.08 11.91 -8.40
C PRO A 39 5.07 11.67 -6.88
N GLY A 40 4.09 10.93 -6.38
CA GLY A 40 3.90 10.71 -4.95
C GLY A 40 3.05 11.82 -4.30
N PRO A 41 2.38 11.50 -3.17
CA PRO A 41 1.50 12.44 -2.49
C PRO A 41 2.26 13.63 -1.89
N LEU A 42 3.52 13.44 -1.48
CA LEU A 42 4.36 14.51 -0.93
C LEU A 42 4.80 15.51 -2.00
N ALA A 43 5.09 15.05 -3.23
CA ALA A 43 5.46 15.94 -4.32
C ALA A 43 4.28 16.82 -4.75
N LEU A 44 3.06 16.26 -4.77
CA LEU A 44 1.84 17.04 -5.00
C LEU A 44 1.60 18.06 -3.86
N GLY A 45 1.82 17.65 -2.61
CA GLY A 45 1.75 18.55 -1.46
C GLY A 45 2.74 19.71 -1.57
N ALA A 46 3.99 19.45 -1.95
CA ALA A 46 5.01 20.47 -2.14
C ALA A 46 4.71 21.39 -3.33
N HIS A 47 4.12 20.87 -4.41
CA HIS A 47 3.63 21.70 -5.52
C HIS A 47 2.52 22.68 -5.10
N GLN A 48 1.62 22.22 -4.22
CA GLN A 48 0.52 23.03 -3.69
C GLN A 48 0.93 23.92 -2.49
N GLY A 49 2.17 23.82 -2.02
CA GLY A 49 2.66 24.53 -0.83
C GLY A 49 2.08 24.02 0.49
N TRP A 50 1.65 22.77 0.55
CA TRP A 50 1.14 22.14 1.77
C TRP A 50 2.25 21.81 2.76
N LEU A 51 1.92 21.85 4.05
CA LEU A 51 2.78 21.42 5.17
C LEU A 51 4.13 22.17 5.28
N GLY A 52 4.28 23.32 4.64
CA GLY A 52 5.54 24.09 4.64
C GLY A 52 6.68 23.40 3.90
N LEU A 53 6.35 22.48 2.97
CA LEU A 53 7.33 21.79 2.15
C LEU A 53 8.01 22.75 1.18
N GLU A 54 9.31 22.55 0.95
CA GLU A 54 10.06 23.33 -0.04
C GLU A 54 9.45 23.14 -1.45
N PRO A 55 9.28 24.23 -2.21
CA PRO A 55 8.78 24.14 -3.58
C PRO A 55 9.68 23.22 -4.41
N LEU A 56 9.08 22.38 -5.25
CA LEU A 56 9.89 21.54 -6.14
C LEU A 56 10.72 22.43 -7.08
N PRO A 57 12.00 22.06 -7.33
CA PRO A 57 12.87 22.79 -8.27
C PRO A 57 12.29 22.88 -9.69
N GLN A 58 11.44 21.92 -10.07
CA GLN A 58 10.69 21.92 -11.31
C GLN A 58 9.22 21.66 -11.01
N PRO A 59 8.28 22.45 -11.58
CA PRO A 59 6.85 22.21 -11.39
C PRO A 59 6.45 20.84 -11.96
N LEU A 60 5.49 20.17 -11.33
CA LEU A 60 4.93 18.93 -11.85
C LEU A 60 4.25 19.23 -13.19
N ALA A 61 4.48 18.38 -14.19
CA ALA A 61 3.72 18.41 -15.42
C ALA A 61 2.22 18.17 -15.15
N ASP A 62 1.35 18.75 -15.97
CA ASP A 62 -0.12 18.68 -15.76
C ASP A 62 -0.64 17.23 -15.62
N GLY A 63 -0.05 16.28 -16.35
CA GLY A 63 -0.38 14.85 -16.23
C GLY A 63 0.03 14.24 -14.88
N ALA A 64 1.16 14.67 -14.32
CA ALA A 64 1.62 14.20 -13.01
C ALA A 64 0.74 14.74 -11.87
N ILE A 65 0.23 15.96 -12.00
CA ILE A 65 -0.70 16.54 -11.00
C ILE A 65 -1.97 15.67 -10.88
N ALA A 66 -2.55 15.25 -12.01
CA ALA A 66 -3.71 14.36 -12.01
C ALA A 66 -3.41 13.02 -11.33
N LEU A 67 -2.24 12.41 -11.60
CA LEU A 67 -1.81 11.17 -10.96
C LEU A 67 -1.62 11.32 -9.46
N GLY A 68 -1.05 12.45 -9.00
CA GLY A 68 -0.92 12.74 -7.57
C GLY A 68 -2.28 12.83 -6.86
N TRP A 69 -3.29 13.46 -7.48
CA TRP A 69 -4.64 13.51 -6.92
C TRP A 69 -5.28 12.13 -6.86
N ILE A 70 -5.04 11.28 -7.86
CA ILE A 70 -5.47 9.88 -7.85
C ILE A 70 -4.80 9.12 -6.69
N GLN A 71 -3.51 9.35 -6.41
CA GLN A 71 -2.84 8.73 -5.26
C GLN A 71 -3.47 9.14 -3.93
N ILE A 72 -3.78 10.43 -3.76
CA ILE A 72 -4.49 10.91 -2.57
C ILE A 72 -5.86 10.23 -2.45
N ALA A 73 -6.61 10.13 -3.56
CA ALA A 73 -7.90 9.45 -3.56
C ALA A 73 -7.77 7.96 -3.17
N ILE A 74 -6.78 7.24 -3.69
CA ILE A 74 -6.51 5.84 -3.33
C ILE A 74 -6.24 5.71 -1.83
N ILE A 75 -5.40 6.60 -1.26
CA ILE A 75 -5.09 6.59 0.17
C ILE A 75 -6.35 6.88 1.00
N CYS A 76 -7.13 7.90 0.64
CA CYS A 76 -8.37 8.25 1.32
C CYS A 76 -9.40 7.12 1.28
N VAL A 77 -9.58 6.49 0.11
CA VAL A 77 -10.50 5.35 -0.05
C VAL A 77 -10.01 4.14 0.74
N GLY A 78 -8.73 3.80 0.69
CA GLY A 78 -8.18 2.66 1.42
C GLY A 78 -8.31 2.82 2.94
N LEU A 79 -8.00 4.00 3.47
CA LEU A 79 -8.17 4.30 4.90
C LEU A 79 -9.65 4.38 5.27
N GLY A 80 -10.47 5.05 4.47
CA GLY A 80 -11.91 5.13 4.68
C GLY A 80 -12.56 3.75 4.71
N ALA A 81 -12.18 2.85 3.81
CA ALA A 81 -12.68 1.47 3.77
C ALA A 81 -12.38 0.71 5.06
N SER A 82 -11.21 0.90 5.68
CA SER A 82 -10.86 0.23 6.95
C SER A 82 -11.80 0.63 8.11
N VAL A 83 -12.19 1.90 8.15
CA VAL A 83 -13.12 2.44 9.15
C VAL A 83 -14.54 2.02 8.83
N VAL A 84 -14.98 2.19 7.59
CA VAL A 84 -16.33 1.84 7.12
C VAL A 84 -16.61 0.36 7.33
N TYR A 85 -15.65 -0.52 7.01
CA TYR A 85 -15.81 -1.97 7.22
C TYR A 85 -16.10 -2.31 8.69
N SER A 86 -15.39 -1.65 9.61
CA SER A 86 -15.57 -1.82 11.06
C SER A 86 -16.95 -1.33 11.52
N LEU A 87 -17.46 -0.24 10.93
CA LEU A 87 -18.77 0.33 11.23
C LEU A 87 -19.93 -0.51 10.67
N VAL A 88 -19.79 -1.06 9.46
CA VAL A 88 -20.81 -1.89 8.79
C VAL A 88 -20.92 -3.28 9.43
N THR A 89 -19.86 -3.76 10.08
CA THR A 89 -19.79 -5.11 10.65
C THR A 89 -19.71 -5.14 12.18
N PRO A 90 -20.64 -4.50 12.93
CA PRO A 90 -20.49 -4.29 14.37
C PRO A 90 -20.66 -5.57 15.21
N ARG A 91 -21.22 -6.64 14.63
CA ARG A 91 -21.52 -7.90 15.35
C ARG A 91 -20.38 -8.92 15.37
N VAL A 92 -19.25 -8.63 14.71
CA VAL A 92 -18.08 -9.52 14.72
C VAL A 92 -17.27 -9.30 15.99
N GLY A 93 -16.97 -10.39 16.71
CA GLY A 93 -16.14 -10.34 17.91
C GLY A 93 -14.66 -10.13 17.59
N LEU A 94 -13.93 -9.47 18.52
CA LEU A 94 -12.50 -9.14 18.37
C LEU A 94 -11.62 -10.35 18.05
N ARG A 95 -11.87 -11.51 18.69
CA ARG A 95 -11.10 -12.74 18.43
C ARG A 95 -11.26 -13.25 17.00
N ALA A 96 -12.51 -13.34 16.54
CA ALA A 96 -12.80 -13.79 15.18
C ALA A 96 -12.19 -12.87 14.12
N GLU A 97 -12.08 -11.58 14.41
CA GLU A 97 -11.43 -10.64 13.49
C GLU A 97 -9.91 -10.74 13.53
N ALA A 98 -9.31 -10.92 14.71
CA ALA A 98 -7.88 -11.18 14.84
C ALA A 98 -7.47 -12.44 14.07
N ASP A 99 -8.27 -13.50 14.12
CA ASP A 99 -8.01 -14.73 13.36
C ASP A 99 -8.07 -14.50 11.84
N ARG A 100 -9.05 -13.71 11.37
CA ARG A 100 -9.17 -13.34 9.94
C ARG A 100 -7.97 -12.52 9.47
N LEU A 101 -7.58 -11.52 10.24
CA LEU A 101 -6.46 -10.64 9.90
C LEU A 101 -5.13 -11.41 9.92
N SER A 102 -4.94 -12.25 10.93
CA SER A 102 -3.78 -13.15 11.03
C SER A 102 -3.71 -14.12 9.86
N GLY A 103 -4.83 -14.72 9.47
CA GLY A 103 -4.92 -15.58 8.30
C GLY A 103 -4.60 -14.84 7.00
N PHE A 104 -5.14 -13.63 6.82
CA PHE A 104 -4.85 -12.78 5.68
C PHE A 104 -3.37 -12.42 5.58
N VAL A 105 -2.76 -11.91 6.66
CA VAL A 105 -1.34 -11.55 6.69
C VAL A 105 -0.45 -12.77 6.46
N THR A 106 -0.79 -13.91 7.06
CA THR A 106 -0.06 -15.16 6.85
C THR A 106 -0.10 -15.59 5.39
N TYR A 107 -1.28 -15.55 4.75
CA TYR A 107 -1.40 -15.86 3.33
C TYR A 107 -0.63 -14.86 2.47
N PHE A 108 -0.73 -13.57 2.76
CA PHE A 108 -0.03 -12.50 2.05
C PHE A 108 1.49 -12.70 2.10
N VAL A 109 2.07 -12.82 3.29
CA VAL A 109 3.52 -13.04 3.46
C VAL A 109 3.96 -14.32 2.77
N ARG A 110 3.20 -15.41 2.89
CA ARG A 110 3.52 -16.68 2.21
C ARG A 110 3.48 -16.52 0.69
N ALA A 111 2.53 -15.79 0.13
CA ALA A 111 2.42 -15.59 -1.32
C ALA A 111 3.65 -14.86 -1.88
N PHE A 112 4.09 -13.78 -1.23
CA PHE A 112 5.18 -12.93 -1.72
C PHE A 112 6.57 -13.50 -1.43
N PHE A 113 6.81 -14.08 -0.25
CA PHE A 113 8.15 -14.48 0.17
C PHE A 113 8.44 -15.98 0.02
N GLY A 114 7.46 -16.85 0.23
CA GLY A 114 7.68 -18.32 0.22
C GLY A 114 6.98 -19.08 -0.90
N GLY A 115 6.06 -18.41 -1.59
CA GLY A 115 5.06 -19.02 -2.45
C GLY A 115 5.37 -18.89 -3.94
N ALA A 116 4.33 -19.05 -4.75
CA ALA A 116 4.45 -19.09 -6.21
C ALA A 116 5.06 -17.81 -6.81
N VAL A 117 4.76 -16.63 -6.25
CA VAL A 117 5.26 -15.35 -6.79
C VAL A 117 6.77 -15.24 -6.60
N GLY A 118 7.28 -15.43 -5.38
CA GLY A 118 8.73 -15.39 -5.13
C GLY A 118 9.50 -16.42 -5.96
N ARG A 119 8.99 -17.66 -6.03
CA ARG A 119 9.61 -18.71 -6.85
C ARG A 119 9.56 -18.43 -8.35
N LEU A 120 8.52 -17.75 -8.83
CA LEU A 120 8.44 -17.33 -10.23
C LEU A 120 9.52 -16.29 -10.56
N PHE A 121 9.75 -15.32 -9.66
CA PHE A 121 10.85 -14.36 -9.83
C PHE A 121 12.23 -15.06 -9.81
N ASP A 122 12.45 -15.99 -8.87
CA ASP A 122 13.71 -16.77 -8.84
C ASP A 122 13.92 -17.58 -10.12
N ALA A 123 12.87 -18.25 -10.61
CA ALA A 123 12.92 -19.01 -11.85
C ALA A 123 13.17 -18.11 -13.07
N LEU A 124 12.52 -16.93 -13.13
CA LEU A 124 12.71 -15.95 -14.19
C LEU A 124 14.15 -15.42 -14.21
N ILE A 125 14.71 -15.06 -13.05
CA ILE A 125 16.10 -14.60 -12.92
C ILE A 125 17.06 -15.72 -13.32
N SER A 126 16.81 -16.95 -12.87
CA SER A 126 17.64 -18.10 -13.25
C SER A 126 17.58 -18.38 -14.75
N PHE A 127 16.42 -18.24 -15.39
CA PHE A 127 16.26 -18.37 -16.83
C PHE A 127 17.02 -17.28 -17.59
N LEU A 128 16.81 -16.01 -17.23
CA LEU A 128 17.52 -14.87 -17.82
C LEU A 128 19.05 -15.00 -17.68
N ARG A 129 19.52 -15.59 -16.57
CA ARG A 129 20.93 -15.89 -16.35
C ARG A 129 21.45 -17.01 -17.26
N VAL A 130 20.70 -18.10 -17.41
CA VAL A 130 21.10 -19.24 -18.26
C VAL A 130 21.13 -18.85 -19.73
N GLU A 131 20.15 -18.05 -20.18
CA GLU A 131 20.07 -17.57 -21.56
C GLU A 131 21.06 -16.43 -21.87
N GLY A 132 21.88 -16.02 -20.91
CA GLY A 132 22.89 -14.96 -21.10
C GLY A 132 22.31 -13.55 -21.31
N LEU A 133 20.99 -13.38 -21.17
CA LEU A 133 20.27 -12.13 -21.42
C LEU A 133 20.49 -11.06 -20.33
N LEU A 134 21.16 -11.42 -19.23
CA LEU A 134 21.56 -10.47 -18.18
C LEU A 134 22.78 -9.61 -18.57
N VAL A 135 23.65 -10.09 -19.46
CA VAL A 135 24.91 -9.41 -19.82
C VAL A 135 24.69 -8.11 -20.61
N PRO A 136 23.77 -8.04 -21.61
CA PRO A 136 23.54 -6.81 -22.38
C PRO A 136 22.96 -5.64 -21.57
N LEU A 137 22.36 -5.91 -20.40
CA LEU A 137 21.73 -4.89 -19.55
C LEU A 137 22.74 -4.12 -18.66
N TRP A 138 23.98 -4.60 -18.52
CA TRP A 138 25.00 -3.96 -17.68
C TRP A 138 25.97 -3.07 -18.49
N GLU A 139 26.23 -3.38 -19.76
CA GLU A 139 27.20 -2.66 -20.59
C GLU A 139 26.66 -1.39 -21.27
N SER A 140 25.37 -1.08 -21.13
CA SER A 140 24.77 0.14 -21.72
C SER A 140 24.63 1.32 -20.74
N ARG A 141 25.34 1.29 -19.60
CA ARG A 141 25.54 2.46 -18.73
C ARG A 141 26.98 2.90 -18.70
#